data_AF-A0A5C9CDX1-F1
#
_entry.id   AF-A0A5C9CDX1-F1
#
_cell.length_a   1.000
_cell.length_b   1.000
_cell.length_c   1.000
_cell.angle_alpha   90.00
_cell.angle_beta   90.00
_cell.angle_gamma   90.00
#
_symmetry.space_group_name_H-M   'P 1'
#
loop_
_entity.id
_entity.type
_entity.pdbx_description
1 polymer ?
#
loop_
_entity_poly.entity_id
_entity_poly.type
_entity_poly.pdbx_seq_one_letter_code
_entity_poly.pdbx_strand_id
1 'polypeptide(L)'
;MITTNIDDWKKQLALTKIHPLVAFDPGTMRLLLMGFTNENQALTADVLEDTSAFSGYVSQTLADADAHFGIGGYNEHRTVYKRSRVFDAAEGQEPRSVHLGIDIWG
;
A
#
# COMPACT_ATOMS: atom_id res chain seq x y z
N MET A 1 -7.25 16.90 -27.92
CA MET A 1 -7.63 16.09 -26.74
C MET A 1 -8.26 14.81 -27.24
N ILE A 2 -7.59 13.66 -27.07
CA ILE A 2 -8.19 12.35 -27.36
C ILE A 2 -8.98 11.97 -26.11
N THR A 3 -10.29 12.14 -26.13
CA THR A 3 -11.16 11.54 -25.11
C THR A 3 -11.41 10.09 -25.52
N THR A 4 -10.59 9.17 -25.03
CA THR A 4 -10.90 7.74 -25.15
C THR A 4 -12.11 7.46 -24.27
N ASN A 5 -13.25 7.11 -24.86
CA ASN A 5 -14.44 6.71 -24.11
C ASN A 5 -14.15 5.39 -23.38
N ILE A 6 -14.79 5.16 -22.22
CA ILE A 6 -14.64 3.95 -21.40
C ILE A 6 -14.85 2.67 -22.22
N ASP A 7 -15.73 2.71 -23.23
CA ASP A 7 -15.99 1.57 -24.11
C ASP A 7 -14.82 1.24 -25.02
N ASP A 8 -14.06 2.24 -25.47
CA ASP A 8 -12.84 2.01 -26.26
C ASP A 8 -11.71 1.47 -25.37
N TRP A 9 -11.63 1.94 -24.13
CA TRP A 9 -10.70 1.39 -23.15
C TRP A 9 -11.02 -0.07 -22.81
N LYS A 10 -12.30 -0.42 -22.64
CA LYS A 10 -12.73 -1.82 -22.44
C LYS A 10 -12.34 -2.73 -23.60
N LYS A 11 -12.52 -2.26 -24.84
CA LYS A 11 -12.11 -3.01 -26.05
C LYS A 11 -10.59 -3.23 -26.07
N GLN A 12 -9.80 -2.22 -25.72
CA GLN A 12 -8.34 -2.34 -25.64
C GLN A 12 -7.92 -3.29 -24.52
N LEU A 13 -8.53 -3.19 -23.34
CA LEU A 13 -8.25 -4.09 -22.22
C LEU A 13 -8.55 -5.55 -22.60
N ALA A 14 -9.66 -5.81 -23.29
CA ALA A 14 -10.03 -7.15 -23.73
C ALA A 14 -9.01 -7.78 -24.70
N LEU A 15 -8.27 -6.96 -25.45
CA LEU A 15 -7.20 -7.39 -26.35
C LEU A 15 -5.82 -7.40 -25.69
N THR A 16 -5.71 -6.86 -24.47
CA THR A 16 -4.44 -6.75 -23.76
C THR A 16 -4.20 -8.01 -22.95
N LYS A 17 -3.04 -8.63 -23.15
CA LYS A 17 -2.60 -9.73 -22.28
C LYS A 17 -2.25 -9.17 -20.91
N ILE A 18 -3.03 -9.55 -19.90
CA ILE A 18 -2.80 -9.12 -18.51
C ILE A 18 -1.80 -10.10 -17.87
N HIS A 19 -0.83 -9.53 -17.17
CA HIS A 19 0.16 -10.27 -16.39
C HIS A 19 0.00 -9.91 -14.91
N PRO A 20 0.23 -10.87 -14.00
CA PRO A 20 0.17 -10.58 -12.58
C PRO A 20 1.32 -9.63 -12.21
N LEU A 21 1.02 -8.64 -11.37
CA LEU A 21 2.03 -7.70 -10.86
C LEU A 21 3.08 -8.41 -10.01
N VAL A 22 2.67 -9.47 -9.33
CA VAL A 22 3.48 -10.31 -8.44
C VAL A 22 3.16 -11.76 -8.74
N ALA A 23 4.18 -12.64 -8.73
CA ALA A 23 4.02 -14.06 -8.97
C ALA A 23 3.38 -14.78 -7.77
N PHE A 24 2.14 -14.42 -7.44
CA PHE A 24 1.37 -14.96 -6.32
C PHE A 24 0.60 -16.21 -6.74
N ASP A 25 0.77 -17.29 -5.97
CA ASP A 25 -0.01 -18.52 -6.11
C ASP A 25 -0.85 -18.75 -4.84
N PRO A 26 -2.19 -18.61 -4.89
CA PRO A 26 -3.04 -18.81 -3.73
C PRO A 26 -3.05 -20.25 -3.19
N GLY A 27 -2.55 -21.23 -3.96
CA GLY A 27 -2.44 -22.63 -3.52
C GLY A 27 -1.23 -22.90 -2.62
N THR A 28 -0.19 -22.06 -2.69
CA THR A 28 1.08 -22.29 -2.00
C THR A 28 1.56 -21.09 -1.18
N MET A 29 1.02 -19.89 -1.44
CA MET A 29 1.45 -18.66 -0.81
C MET A 29 0.38 -18.06 0.10
N ARG A 30 0.83 -17.45 1.19
CA ARG A 30 -0.03 -16.80 2.19
C ARG A 30 0.10 -15.28 2.12
N LEU A 31 -1.05 -14.60 2.23
CA LEU A 31 -1.13 -13.15 2.39
C LEU A 31 -1.37 -12.78 3.85
N LEU A 32 -0.80 -11.66 4.28
CA LEU A 32 -1.06 -11.04 5.57
C LEU A 32 -1.68 -9.66 5.37
N LEU A 33 -2.86 -9.42 5.92
CA LEU A 33 -3.40 -8.05 5.98
C LEU A 33 -2.60 -7.25 7.01
N MET A 34 -1.95 -6.18 6.55
CA MET A 34 -1.11 -5.31 7.38
C MET A 34 -1.77 -3.94 7.53
N GLY A 35 -2.03 -3.53 8.78
CA GLY A 35 -2.59 -2.23 9.10
C GLY A 35 -1.52 -1.14 9.20
N PHE A 36 -1.69 -0.05 8.46
CA PHE A 36 -0.82 1.14 8.50
C PHE A 36 -1.56 2.38 9.03
N THR A 37 -2.56 2.14 9.89
CA THR A 37 -3.30 3.15 10.63
C THR A 37 -2.67 3.39 12.00
N ASN A 38 -3.22 4.34 12.77
CA ASN A 38 -2.81 4.63 14.14
C ASN A 38 -3.18 3.53 15.15
N GLU A 39 -3.98 2.55 14.76
CA GLU A 39 -4.28 1.40 15.60
C GLU A 39 -3.07 0.46 15.73
N ASN A 40 -2.14 0.52 14.77
CA ASN A 40 -0.92 -0.27 14.82
C ASN A 40 0.14 0.42 15.69
N GLN A 41 0.21 0.00 16.96
CA GLN A 41 1.15 0.54 17.94
C GLN A 41 2.62 0.17 17.68
N ALA A 42 2.90 -0.81 16.82
CA ALA A 42 4.28 -1.16 16.44
C ALA A 42 4.89 -0.12 15.48
N LEU A 43 4.05 0.67 14.80
CA LEU A 43 4.47 1.71 13.86
C LEU A 43 4.68 3.05 14.58
N THR A 44 5.70 3.11 15.43
CA THR A 44 6.11 4.34 16.13
C THR A 44 6.75 5.34 15.17
N ALA A 45 6.84 6.62 15.57
CA ALA A 45 7.49 7.65 14.76
C ALA A 45 8.93 7.25 14.37
N ASP A 46 9.71 6.73 15.31
CA ASP A 46 11.09 6.30 15.08
C ASP A 46 11.18 5.18 14.03
N VAL A 47 10.31 4.16 14.12
CA VAL A 47 10.23 3.08 13.12
C VAL A 47 9.84 3.63 11.75
N LEU A 48 8.95 4.61 11.74
CA LEU A 48 8.39 5.19 10.54
C LEU A 48 9.34 6.18 9.83
N GLU A 49 10.21 6.88 10.57
CA GLU A 49 11.18 7.84 10.03
C GLU A 49 12.48 7.18 9.52
N ASP A 50 12.77 5.95 9.96
CA ASP A 50 13.90 5.16 9.49
C ASP A 50 13.46 4.06 8.52
N THR A 51 13.86 4.19 7.24
CA THR A 51 13.59 3.20 6.18
C THR A 51 14.02 1.78 6.56
N SER A 52 15.16 1.63 7.25
CA SER A 52 15.69 0.33 7.65
C SER A 52 14.85 -0.28 8.78
N ALA A 53 14.47 0.53 9.76
CA ALA A 53 13.59 0.10 10.85
C ALA A 53 12.21 -0.32 10.32
N PHE A 54 11.62 0.49 9.44
CA PHE A 54 10.36 0.17 8.79
C PHE A 54 10.44 -1.12 7.96
N SER A 55 11.51 -1.28 7.16
CA SER A 55 11.71 -2.50 6.36
C SER A 55 11.87 -3.72 7.26
N GLY A 56 12.63 -3.60 8.36
CA GLY A 56 12.78 -4.66 9.36
C GLY A 56 11.45 -5.04 10.01
N TYR A 57 10.61 -4.05 10.36
CA TYR A 57 9.26 -4.30 10.85
C TYR A 57 8.43 -5.10 9.84
N VAL A 58 8.43 -4.71 8.57
CA VAL A 58 7.67 -5.42 7.53
C VAL A 58 8.16 -6.85 7.39
N SER A 59 9.47 -7.07 7.23
CA SER A 59 10.05 -8.40 7.07
C SER A 59 9.78 -9.30 8.27
N GLN A 60 9.93 -8.78 9.50
CA GLN A 60 9.67 -9.56 10.71
C GLN A 60 8.19 -9.92 10.84
N THR A 61 7.29 -8.97 10.56
CA THR A 61 5.84 -9.20 10.62
C THR A 61 5.38 -10.28 9.63
N LEU A 62 5.99 -10.34 8.45
CA LEU A 62 5.74 -11.40 7.47
C LEU A 62 6.29 -12.75 7.92
N ALA A 63 7.51 -12.77 8.43
CA ALA A 63 8.15 -13.99 8.94
C ALA A 63 7.35 -14.60 10.10
N ASP A 64 6.91 -13.78 11.06
CA ASP A 64 6.13 -14.21 12.22
C ASP A 64 4.76 -14.82 11.82
N ALA A 65 4.20 -14.36 10.70
CA ALA A 65 2.92 -14.84 10.18
C ALA A 65 3.04 -16.00 9.17
N ASP A 66 4.27 -16.43 8.85
CA ASP A 66 4.58 -17.36 7.76
C ASP A 66 3.91 -16.91 6.43
N ALA A 67 3.97 -15.60 6.16
CA ALA A 67 3.34 -14.97 5.02
C ALA A 67 4.38 -14.61 3.94
N HIS A 68 3.97 -14.77 2.68
CA HIS A 68 4.82 -14.45 1.53
C HIS A 68 4.70 -12.99 1.14
N PHE A 69 3.49 -12.43 1.27
CA PHE A 69 3.25 -11.02 1.01
C PHE A 69 2.34 -10.40 2.06
N GLY A 70 2.63 -9.16 2.41
CA GLY A 70 1.75 -8.26 3.14
C GLY A 70 0.88 -7.50 2.15
N ILE A 71 -0.39 -7.30 2.50
CA ILE A 71 -1.29 -6.42 1.75
C ILE A 71 -1.74 -5.29 2.67
N GLY A 72 -1.58 -4.04 2.20
CA GLY A 72 -2.15 -2.89 2.87
C GLY A 72 -3.67 -2.83 2.67
N GLY A 73 -4.40 -2.15 3.58
CA GLY A 73 -5.82 -1.91 3.36
C GLY A 73 -6.09 -0.84 2.29
N TYR A 74 -7.33 -0.86 1.79
CA TYR A 74 -7.87 0.12 0.84
C TYR A 74 -8.78 1.10 1.57
N ASN A 75 -8.75 2.37 1.15
CA ASN A 75 -9.56 3.45 1.71
C ASN A 75 -9.31 3.64 3.22
N GLU A 76 -8.03 3.62 3.60
CA GLU A 76 -7.59 3.83 4.99
C GLU A 76 -7.13 5.26 5.21
N HIS A 77 -7.45 5.80 6.38
CA HIS A 77 -6.83 7.04 6.85
C HIS A 77 -5.45 6.70 7.42
N ARG A 78 -4.43 6.85 6.57
CA ARG A 78 -3.05 6.52 6.93
C ARG A 78 -2.41 7.66 7.69
N THR A 79 -2.31 7.47 9.00
CA THR A 79 -1.57 8.36 9.89
C THR A 79 -0.07 8.33 9.62
N VAL A 80 0.44 7.26 8.98
CA VAL A 80 1.83 7.18 8.52
C VAL A 80 2.22 8.35 7.62
N TYR A 81 1.31 8.96 6.86
CA TYR A 81 1.65 10.11 6.02
C TYR A 81 1.89 11.40 6.81
N LYS A 82 1.26 11.56 7.99
CA LYS A 82 1.43 12.76 8.84
C LYS A 82 2.85 12.96 9.39
N ARG A 83 3.75 11.98 9.19
CA ARG A 83 5.14 12.02 9.68
C ARG A 83 6.09 12.83 8.80
N SER A 84 5.75 13.03 7.53
CA SER A 84 6.63 13.73 6.60
C SER A 84 6.02 15.06 6.20
N ARG A 85 6.83 16.11 6.32
CA ARG A 85 6.49 17.48 5.86
C ARG A 85 6.09 17.55 4.39
N VAL A 86 6.39 16.51 3.60
CA VAL A 86 5.97 16.37 2.20
C VAL A 86 4.46 16.10 2.08
N PHE A 87 3.84 15.48 3.08
CA PHE A 87 2.40 15.20 3.12
C PHE A 87 1.62 16.18 3.99
N ASP A 88 2.32 17.05 4.72
CA ASP A 88 1.72 18.19 5.37
C ASP A 88 1.11 19.12 4.33
N ALA A 89 -0.04 19.68 4.69
CA ALA A 89 -0.66 20.70 3.87
C ALA A 89 0.07 22.03 4.05
N ALA A 90 0.10 22.85 3.00
CA ALA A 90 0.39 24.27 3.17
C ALA A 90 -0.63 24.90 4.14
N GLU A 91 -0.26 26.01 4.78
CA GLU A 91 -1.09 26.67 5.80
C GLU A 91 -2.53 26.88 5.28
N GLY A 92 -3.52 26.35 6.02
CA GLY A 92 -4.94 26.43 5.65
C GLY A 92 -5.45 25.37 4.66
N GLN A 93 -4.69 24.31 4.38
CA GLN A 93 -5.13 23.16 3.57
C GLN A 93 -5.24 21.88 4.42
N GLU A 94 -5.97 20.88 3.90
CA GLU A 94 -6.08 19.56 4.54
C GLU A 94 -4.90 18.66 4.13
N PRO A 95 -4.27 17.92 5.08
CA PRO A 95 -3.14 17.06 4.79
C PRO A 95 -3.54 15.82 3.99
N ARG A 96 -2.62 15.34 3.13
CA ARG A 96 -2.85 14.15 2.31
C ARG A 96 -2.75 12.89 3.16
N SER A 97 -3.90 12.34 3.53
CA SER A 97 -4.00 11.25 4.53
C SER A 97 -4.82 10.04 4.08
N VAL A 98 -5.58 10.14 2.99
CA VAL A 98 -6.39 9.03 2.47
C VAL A 98 -5.58 8.17 1.50
N HIS A 99 -5.46 6.89 1.79
CA HIS A 99 -4.83 5.92 0.90
C HIS A 99 -5.89 5.20 0.06
N LEU A 100 -5.94 5.52 -1.25
CA LEU A 100 -6.82 4.89 -2.23
C LEU A 100 -6.09 3.81 -3.07
N GLY A 101 -4.88 3.42 -2.66
CA GLY A 101 -4.11 2.35 -3.27
C GLY A 101 -4.31 1.01 -2.57
N ILE A 102 -3.64 -0.01 -3.10
CA ILE A 102 -3.37 -1.27 -2.40
C ILE A 102 -1.86 -1.44 -2.46
N ASP A 103 -1.22 -1.58 -1.31
CA ASP A 103 0.20 -1.90 -1.24
C ASP A 103 0.39 -3.41 -1.17
N ILE A 104 1.48 -3.88 -1.77
CA ILE A 104 1.96 -5.24 -1.64
C ILE A 104 3.40 -5.16 -1.10
N TRP A 105 3.64 -5.85 0.01
CA TRP A 105 4.91 -5.90 0.72
C TRP A 105 5.48 -7.32 0.64
N GLY A 106 6.76 -7.49 0.35
CA GLY A 106 7.44 -8.78 0.26
C GLY A 106 8.91 -8.63 -0.07
#